data_AF-A0AA39P5W1-F1
#
_entry.id   AF-A0AA39P5W1-F1
#
_cell.length_a   1.000
_cell.length_b   1.000
_cell.length_c   1.000
_cell.angle_alpha   90.00
_cell.angle_beta   90.00
_cell.angle_gamma   90.00
#
_symmetry.space_group_name_H-M   'P 1'
#
loop_
_entity.id
_entity.type
_entity.pdbx_description
1 polymer ?
#
loop_
_entity_poly.entity_id
_entity_poly.type
_entity_poly.pdbx_seq_one_letter_code
_entity_poly.pdbx_strand_id
1 'polypeptide(L)'
;MAPGFLAVFSELGKQVTLEEFQDWYNNEHVPLRLNHLPSFLTGARFSASDGKLPGWLAVYDIDDTATFQHESYTRLRANRSPREGDLVKRLELLDRRTYELSYDSGESKKASSFKSTAPTKVIVTYGITLEDGKIDGWVAEVKEKLSSTDGWIRTRAYLCVDNLKSGVGVPEGPEVQKVPKYLIIHEVISAGVLKDGSIKDALSAPGVGEVRTWDLYRAYPCVAQGNLGAPST
;
A
#
# COMPACT_ATOMS: atom_id res chain seq x y z
N MET A 1 4.60 19.99 4.55
CA MET A 1 4.91 19.01 3.50
C MET A 1 3.76 18.01 3.43
N ALA A 2 3.57 17.34 2.29
CA ALA A 2 2.43 16.43 2.09
C ALA A 2 2.69 15.08 2.78
N PRO A 3 1.70 14.49 3.48
CA PRO A 3 1.83 13.15 4.04
C PRO A 3 2.24 12.13 2.97
N GLY A 4 3.23 11.31 3.30
CA GLY A 4 3.75 10.29 2.40
C GLY A 4 2.98 8.97 2.49
N PHE A 5 3.09 8.15 1.44
CA PHE A 5 2.55 6.81 1.43
C PHE A 5 3.46 5.87 0.62
N LEU A 6 3.70 4.67 1.13
CA LEU A 6 4.47 3.64 0.44
C LEU A 6 3.57 2.44 0.16
N ALA A 7 3.43 2.07 -1.12
CA ALA A 7 2.84 0.81 -1.52
C ALA A 7 3.91 -0.09 -2.13
N VAL A 8 3.93 -1.36 -1.74
CA VAL A 8 4.84 -2.36 -2.31
C VAL A 8 4.02 -3.57 -2.73
N PHE A 9 3.85 -3.75 -4.03
CA PHE A 9 3.22 -4.94 -4.59
C PHE A 9 4.29 -6.00 -4.83
N SER A 10 4.04 -7.24 -4.41
CA SER A 10 5.04 -8.30 -4.47
C SER A 10 4.46 -9.61 -5.01
N GLU A 11 5.24 -10.27 -5.84
CA GLU A 11 5.00 -11.64 -6.31
C GLU A 11 6.21 -12.52 -6.02
N LEU A 12 5.98 -13.70 -5.47
CA LEU A 12 7.06 -14.56 -4.96
C LEU A 12 7.77 -15.29 -6.10
N GLY A 13 7.00 -15.74 -7.10
CA GLY A 13 7.51 -16.60 -8.18
C GLY A 13 7.83 -18.01 -7.70
N LYS A 14 8.70 -18.69 -8.47
CA LYS A 14 9.07 -20.10 -8.19
C LYS A 14 10.28 -20.25 -7.28
N GLN A 15 11.05 -19.18 -7.07
CA GLN A 15 12.34 -19.22 -6.38
C GLN A 15 12.26 -18.87 -4.89
N VAL A 16 11.11 -18.42 -4.40
CA VAL A 16 10.89 -18.01 -3.00
C VAL A 16 9.67 -18.75 -2.47
N THR A 17 9.79 -19.43 -1.33
CA THR A 17 8.64 -20.09 -0.71
C THR A 17 7.77 -19.07 0.03
N LEU A 18 6.48 -19.39 0.20
CA LEU A 18 5.59 -18.53 0.99
C LEU A 18 6.09 -18.38 2.44
N GLU A 19 6.56 -19.46 3.05
CA GLU A 19 7.11 -19.43 4.40
C GLU A 19 8.32 -18.49 4.51
N GLU A 20 9.28 -18.60 3.59
CA GLU A 20 10.45 -17.73 3.56
C GLU A 20 10.06 -16.25 3.41
N PHE A 21 9.16 -15.95 2.46
CA PHE A 21 8.66 -14.59 2.23
C PHE A 21 7.93 -14.02 3.44
N GLN A 22 7.12 -14.84 4.11
CA GLN A 22 6.38 -14.42 5.30
C GLN A 22 7.29 -14.19 6.49
N ASP A 23 8.25 -15.08 6.72
CA ASP A 23 9.22 -14.95 7.81
C ASP A 23 10.06 -13.68 7.63
N TRP A 24 10.60 -13.46 6.42
CA TRP A 24 11.33 -12.23 6.11
C TRP A 24 10.50 -10.98 6.40
N TYR A 25 9.26 -10.92 5.89
CA TYR A 25 8.42 -9.75 6.14
C TYR A 25 8.10 -9.55 7.63
N ASN A 26 7.74 -10.64 8.34
CA ASN A 26 7.21 -10.59 9.69
C ASN A 26 8.28 -10.38 10.76
N ASN A 27 9.47 -10.96 10.57
CA ASN A 27 10.47 -11.07 11.62
C ASN A 27 11.75 -10.25 11.31
N GLU A 28 11.89 -9.74 10.09
CA GLU A 28 13.04 -8.93 9.69
C GLU A 28 12.61 -7.60 9.06
N HIS A 29 11.97 -7.63 7.89
CA HIS A 29 11.73 -6.45 7.08
C HIS A 29 10.87 -5.40 7.79
N VAL A 30 9.62 -5.76 8.14
CA VAL A 30 8.66 -4.81 8.74
C VAL A 30 9.13 -4.34 10.12
N PRO A 31 9.58 -5.22 11.04
CA PRO A 31 10.10 -4.78 12.34
C PRO A 31 11.23 -3.76 12.22
N LEU A 32 12.18 -3.96 11.29
CA LEU A 32 13.28 -3.01 11.10
C LEU A 32 12.81 -1.59 10.75
N ARG A 33 11.67 -1.45 10.06
CA ARG A 33 11.08 -0.14 9.77
C ARG A 33 10.22 0.35 10.92
N LEU A 34 9.21 -0.43 11.32
CA LEU A 34 8.17 0.03 12.26
C LEU A 34 8.65 0.16 13.71
N ASN A 35 9.68 -0.59 14.10
CA ASN A 35 10.22 -0.52 15.46
C ASN A 35 11.21 0.62 15.66
N HIS A 36 11.76 1.17 14.57
CA HIS A 36 12.90 2.08 14.62
C HIS A 36 12.71 3.40 13.87
N LEU A 37 11.72 3.51 12.97
CA LEU A 37 11.46 4.72 12.18
C LEU A 37 10.14 5.37 12.63
N PRO A 38 10.18 6.46 13.42
CA PRO A 38 8.98 7.21 13.81
C PRO A 38 8.21 7.80 12.63
N SER A 39 8.88 7.98 11.48
CA SER A 39 8.26 8.44 10.24
C SER A 39 7.29 7.42 9.63
N PHE A 40 7.39 6.14 10.00
CA PHE A 40 6.43 5.11 9.59
C PHE A 40 5.26 5.07 10.59
N LEU A 41 4.17 5.73 10.21
CA LEU A 41 2.99 5.94 11.07
C LEU A 41 2.12 4.69 11.19
N THR A 42 2.05 3.90 10.12
CA THR A 42 1.31 2.64 10.07
C THR A 42 2.05 1.62 9.21
N GLY A 43 1.68 0.35 9.34
CA GLY A 43 2.15 -0.70 8.45
C GLY A 43 1.15 -1.85 8.42
N ALA A 44 0.72 -2.21 7.22
CA ALA A 44 -0.19 -3.32 7.01
C ALA A 44 0.18 -4.09 5.74
N ARG A 45 -0.11 -5.39 5.77
CA ARG A 45 0.06 -6.30 4.65
C ARG A 45 -1.26 -6.96 4.33
N PHE A 46 -1.49 -7.13 3.04
CA PHE A 46 -2.69 -7.70 2.46
C PHE A 46 -2.33 -8.78 1.46
N SER A 47 -3.19 -9.80 1.37
CA SER A 47 -3.15 -10.81 0.32
C SER A 47 -4.26 -10.54 -0.69
N ALA A 48 -3.97 -10.76 -1.97
CA ALA A 48 -4.95 -10.63 -3.03
C ALA A 48 -6.09 -11.64 -2.84
N SER A 49 -7.35 -11.15 -2.86
CA SER A 49 -8.56 -11.99 -2.78
C SER A 49 -9.31 -12.06 -4.11
N ASP A 50 -8.74 -11.47 -5.16
CA ASP A 50 -9.28 -11.45 -6.52
C ASP A 50 -8.69 -12.54 -7.45
N GLY A 51 -7.80 -13.38 -6.94
CA GLY A 51 -7.14 -14.44 -7.70
C GLY A 51 -6.12 -13.94 -8.74
N LYS A 52 -5.74 -12.66 -8.71
CA LYS A 52 -4.77 -12.06 -9.63
C LYS A 52 -3.38 -11.95 -8.99
N LEU A 53 -2.36 -11.73 -9.82
CA LEU A 53 -1.01 -11.39 -9.40
C LEU A 53 -0.74 -9.88 -9.64
N PRO A 54 0.16 -9.23 -8.87
CA PRO A 54 0.89 -9.76 -7.70
C PRO A 54 -0.04 -10.14 -6.53
N GLY A 55 0.31 -11.19 -5.80
CA GLY A 55 -0.49 -11.77 -4.73
C GLY A 55 -0.40 -11.04 -3.39
N TRP A 56 0.55 -10.11 -3.23
CA TRP A 56 0.79 -9.42 -1.96
C TRP A 56 0.92 -7.91 -2.13
N LEU A 57 0.45 -7.19 -1.11
CA LEU A 57 0.58 -5.75 -0.97
C LEU A 57 1.04 -5.40 0.45
N ALA A 58 2.08 -4.61 0.59
CA ALA A 58 2.44 -3.92 1.83
C ALA A 58 2.18 -2.42 1.69
N VAL A 59 1.58 -1.81 2.70
CA VAL A 59 1.27 -0.37 2.73
C VAL A 59 1.75 0.27 4.03
N TYR A 60 2.20 1.51 3.93
CA TYR A 60 2.67 2.30 5.07
C TYR A 60 2.23 3.75 4.89
N ASP A 61 1.55 4.31 5.89
CA ASP A 61 1.43 5.76 6.02
C ASP A 61 2.75 6.32 6.53
N ILE A 62 3.26 7.35 5.87
CA ILE A 62 4.54 8.00 6.18
C ILE A 62 4.25 9.47 6.53
N ASP A 63 4.98 10.01 7.50
CA ASP A 63 4.84 11.42 7.87
C ASP A 63 5.10 12.39 6.70
N ASP A 64 6.09 12.08 5.87
CA ASP A 64 6.61 12.93 4.81
C ASP A 64 7.34 12.12 3.73
N THR A 65 7.20 12.48 2.45
CA THR A 65 7.96 11.84 1.36
C THR A 65 9.46 12.13 1.43
N ALA A 66 9.89 13.20 2.09
CA ALA A 66 11.30 13.48 2.35
C ALA A 66 11.97 12.37 3.19
N THR A 67 11.21 11.61 3.97
CA THR A 67 11.70 10.44 4.72
C THR A 67 12.46 9.46 3.82
N PHE A 68 12.08 9.29 2.55
CA PHE A 68 12.73 8.32 1.67
C PHE A 68 14.14 8.72 1.22
N GLN A 69 14.52 9.99 1.38
CA GLN A 69 15.86 10.51 1.11
C GLN A 69 16.66 10.74 2.40
N HIS A 70 15.99 10.77 3.54
CA HIS A 70 16.61 11.00 4.83
C HIS A 70 17.52 9.82 5.24
N GLU A 71 18.65 10.12 5.91
CA GLU A 71 19.66 9.13 6.28
C GLU A 71 19.09 7.99 7.15
N SER A 72 18.15 8.30 8.04
CA SER A 72 17.50 7.29 8.89
C SER A 72 16.86 6.15 8.07
N TYR A 73 16.29 6.45 6.90
CA TYR A 73 15.71 5.45 6.00
C TYR A 73 16.76 4.85 5.05
N THR A 74 17.59 5.68 4.43
CA THR A 74 18.55 5.21 3.42
C THR A 74 19.62 4.30 4.02
N ARG A 75 20.05 4.57 5.26
CA ARG A 75 21.00 3.71 6.00
C ARG A 75 20.44 2.31 6.23
N LEU A 76 19.16 2.18 6.55
CA LEU A 76 18.52 0.88 6.72
C LEU A 76 18.52 0.09 5.42
N ARG A 77 18.27 0.76 4.28
CA ARG A 77 18.34 0.13 2.96
C ARG A 77 19.75 -0.26 2.52
N ALA A 78 20.74 0.56 2.87
CA ALA A 78 22.15 0.36 2.52
C ALA A 78 22.77 -0.77 3.35
N ASN A 79 22.32 -0.95 4.59
CA ASN A 79 22.81 -1.98 5.52
C ASN A 79 21.83 -3.15 5.67
N ARG A 80 21.05 -3.46 4.62
CA ARG A 80 20.18 -4.64 4.62
C ARG A 80 21.00 -5.91 4.85
N SER A 81 20.42 -6.90 5.51
CA SER A 81 21.12 -8.16 5.72
C SER A 81 21.41 -8.88 4.39
N PRO A 82 22.40 -9.77 4.36
CA PRO A 82 22.61 -10.66 3.21
C PRO A 82 21.36 -11.46 2.85
N ARG A 83 20.55 -11.85 3.85
CA ARG A 83 19.30 -12.60 3.66
C ARG A 83 18.25 -11.78 2.93
N GLU A 84 17.96 -10.55 3.38
CA GLU A 84 17.04 -9.64 2.68
C GLU A 84 17.53 -9.35 1.26
N GLY A 85 18.85 -9.14 1.10
CA GLY A 85 19.46 -8.92 -0.20
C GLY A 85 19.31 -10.08 -1.17
N ASP A 86 19.47 -11.32 -0.69
CA ASP A 86 19.29 -12.54 -1.50
C ASP A 86 17.82 -12.77 -1.86
N LEU A 87 16.92 -12.71 -0.88
CA LEU A 87 15.49 -12.93 -1.10
C LEU A 87 14.91 -11.95 -2.11
N VAL A 88 15.21 -10.65 -1.99
CA VAL A 88 14.70 -9.62 -2.90
C VAL A 88 15.13 -9.88 -4.35
N LYS A 89 16.30 -10.46 -4.59
CA LYS A 89 16.78 -10.79 -5.95
C LYS A 89 16.03 -11.96 -6.58
N ARG A 90 15.43 -12.84 -5.79
CA ARG A 90 14.72 -14.04 -6.24
C ARG A 90 13.22 -13.83 -6.46
N LEU A 91 12.65 -12.73 -5.97
CA LEU A 91 11.24 -12.40 -6.18
C LEU A 91 10.92 -12.26 -7.66
N GLU A 92 9.74 -12.74 -8.07
CA GLU A 92 9.20 -12.53 -9.41
C GLU A 92 9.00 -11.04 -9.69
N LEU A 93 8.37 -10.36 -8.73
CA LEU A 93 8.08 -8.93 -8.79
C LEU A 93 8.21 -8.30 -7.40
N LEU A 94 8.87 -7.16 -7.36
CA LEU A 94 8.82 -6.18 -6.28
C LEU A 94 8.56 -4.82 -6.94
N ASP A 95 7.32 -4.34 -6.86
CA ASP A 95 6.88 -3.05 -7.38
C ASP A 95 6.73 -2.08 -6.21
N ARG A 96 7.77 -1.28 -5.98
CA ARG A 96 7.82 -0.29 -4.92
C ARG A 96 7.38 1.07 -5.48
N ARG A 97 6.33 1.65 -4.90
CA ARG A 97 5.76 2.93 -5.33
C ARG A 97 5.62 3.89 -4.15
N THR A 98 6.16 5.09 -4.31
CA THR A 98 6.15 6.17 -3.34
C THR A 98 5.12 7.20 -3.76
N TYR A 99 4.33 7.68 -2.82
CA TYR A 99 3.25 8.60 -3.09
C TYR A 99 3.15 9.76 -2.11
N GLU A 100 2.48 10.82 -2.55
CA GLU A 100 1.97 11.92 -1.72
C GLU A 100 0.44 11.84 -1.63
N LEU A 101 -0.11 12.08 -0.43
CA LEU A 101 -1.55 12.13 -0.21
C LEU A 101 -2.15 13.35 -0.94
N SER A 102 -3.02 13.09 -1.91
CA SER A 102 -3.74 14.13 -2.68
C SER A 102 -5.15 14.37 -2.14
N TYR A 103 -5.81 13.32 -1.64
CA TYR A 103 -7.15 13.42 -1.07
C TYR A 103 -7.37 12.38 0.01
N ASP A 104 -8.16 12.77 1.00
CA ASP A 104 -8.59 11.91 2.10
C ASP A 104 -10.03 12.25 2.49
N SER A 105 -10.90 11.23 2.51
CA SER A 105 -12.28 11.38 2.97
C SER A 105 -12.42 11.55 4.48
N GLY A 106 -11.34 11.35 5.25
CA GLY A 106 -11.30 11.46 6.70
C GLY A 106 -11.36 10.12 7.43
N GLU A 107 -10.99 10.14 8.71
CA GLU A 107 -11.07 8.95 9.57
C GLU A 107 -12.53 8.49 9.79
N SER A 108 -12.69 7.20 10.07
CA SER A 108 -13.99 6.56 10.31
C SER A 108 -14.00 5.87 11.66
N LYS A 109 -15.17 5.80 12.29
CA LYS A 109 -15.37 5.02 13.52
C LYS A 109 -15.44 3.52 13.28
N LYS A 110 -15.57 3.08 12.02
CA LYS A 110 -15.72 1.66 11.66
C LYS A 110 -14.38 0.89 11.72
N ALA A 111 -13.26 1.55 11.45
CA ALA A 111 -11.94 0.96 11.49
C ALA A 111 -10.86 2.04 11.61
N SER A 112 -9.69 1.67 12.12
CA SER A 112 -8.54 2.54 12.33
C SER A 112 -7.62 2.65 11.11
N SER A 113 -8.14 2.32 9.93
CA SER A 113 -7.34 2.17 8.71
C SER A 113 -6.20 1.15 8.88
N PHE A 114 -4.94 1.54 8.65
CA PHE A 114 -3.79 0.64 8.69
C PHE A 114 -3.11 0.52 10.07
N LYS A 115 -3.67 1.14 11.13
CA LYS A 115 -3.17 0.96 12.52
C LYS A 115 -3.40 -0.49 12.98
N SER A 116 -2.58 -0.99 13.90
CA SER A 116 -2.68 -2.39 14.38
C SER A 116 -3.94 -2.69 15.19
N THR A 117 -4.56 -1.68 15.79
CA THR A 117 -5.75 -1.81 16.64
C THR A 117 -7.02 -1.51 15.86
N ALA A 118 -7.86 -2.52 15.62
CA ALA A 118 -9.07 -2.43 14.78
C ALA A 118 -8.81 -2.03 13.31
N PRO A 119 -7.84 -2.67 12.61
CA PRO A 119 -7.51 -2.33 11.23
C PRO A 119 -8.64 -2.64 10.25
N THR A 120 -8.66 -1.90 9.15
CA THR A 120 -9.48 -2.21 7.97
C THR A 120 -9.14 -3.61 7.45
N LYS A 121 -10.18 -4.41 7.20
CA LYS A 121 -10.04 -5.81 6.81
C LYS A 121 -10.05 -6.04 5.30
N VAL A 122 -10.71 -5.18 4.55
CA VAL A 122 -10.79 -5.29 3.08
C VAL A 122 -10.49 -3.94 2.47
N ILE A 123 -9.59 -3.94 1.49
CA ILE A 123 -9.31 -2.75 0.68
C ILE A 123 -9.44 -3.07 -0.81
N VAL A 124 -9.69 -2.01 -1.56
CA VAL A 124 -9.77 -2.05 -3.01
C VAL A 124 -8.87 -0.98 -3.53
N THR A 125 -8.00 -1.37 -4.45
CA THR A 125 -7.06 -0.44 -5.05
C THR A 125 -7.24 -0.41 -6.54
N TYR A 126 -6.98 0.73 -7.14
CA TYR A 126 -6.82 0.85 -8.58
C TYR A 126 -5.94 2.05 -8.89
N GLY A 127 -5.28 1.95 -10.04
CA GLY A 127 -4.59 3.08 -10.61
C GLY A 127 -5.51 3.86 -11.52
N ILE A 128 -5.31 5.17 -11.57
CA ILE A 128 -5.94 6.03 -12.56
C ILE A 128 -4.93 7.06 -13.08
N THR A 129 -4.93 7.26 -14.40
CA THR A 129 -4.20 8.35 -15.03
C THR A 129 -5.21 9.33 -15.61
N LEU A 130 -5.27 10.51 -15.00
CA LEU A 130 -6.13 11.62 -15.42
C LEU A 130 -5.27 12.73 -16.01
N GLU A 131 -5.88 13.61 -16.81
CA GLU A 131 -5.26 14.87 -17.21
C GLU A 131 -4.93 15.74 -15.98
N ASP A 132 -3.95 16.63 -16.12
CA ASP A 132 -3.52 17.51 -15.04
C ASP A 132 -4.68 18.39 -14.54
N GLY A 133 -4.79 18.51 -13.21
CA GLY A 133 -5.84 19.28 -12.55
C GLY A 133 -7.22 18.60 -12.50
N LYS A 134 -7.38 17.37 -12.99
CA LYS A 134 -8.68 16.66 -12.98
C LYS A 134 -8.94 15.82 -11.74
N ILE A 135 -7.94 15.62 -10.87
CA ILE A 135 -8.10 14.79 -9.67
C ILE A 135 -9.19 15.35 -8.74
N ASP A 136 -9.32 16.67 -8.62
CA ASP A 136 -10.33 17.31 -7.76
C ASP A 136 -11.76 17.02 -8.21
N GLY A 137 -11.99 17.00 -9.54
CA GLY A 137 -13.29 16.65 -10.12
C GLY A 137 -13.64 15.18 -9.85
N TRP A 138 -12.69 14.28 -10.07
CA TRP A 138 -12.85 12.86 -9.74
C TRP A 138 -13.12 12.66 -8.24
N VAL A 139 -12.40 13.38 -7.37
CA VAL A 139 -12.59 13.35 -5.92
C VAL A 139 -14.00 13.80 -5.53
N ALA A 140 -14.49 14.89 -6.13
CA ALA A 140 -15.83 15.41 -5.86
C ALA A 140 -16.91 14.38 -6.20
N GLU A 141 -16.82 13.76 -7.38
CA GLU A 141 -17.75 12.70 -7.81
C GLU A 141 -17.72 11.49 -6.87
N VAL A 142 -16.53 11.04 -6.47
CA VAL A 142 -16.36 9.92 -5.55
C VAL A 142 -16.94 10.24 -4.18
N LYS A 143 -16.68 11.44 -3.64
CA LYS A 143 -17.22 11.88 -2.36
C LYS A 143 -18.75 11.87 -2.34
N GLU A 144 -19.38 12.39 -3.39
CA GLU A 144 -20.84 12.40 -3.55
C GLU A 144 -21.41 10.98 -3.57
N LYS A 145 -20.76 10.09 -4.31
CA LYS A 145 -21.20 8.70 -4.53
C LYS A 145 -20.97 7.76 -3.36
N LEU A 146 -19.88 7.92 -2.60
CA LEU A 146 -19.43 6.94 -1.61
C LEU A 146 -19.80 7.27 -0.16
N SER A 147 -20.01 8.55 0.15
CA SER A 147 -20.29 8.98 1.53
C SER A 147 -21.60 8.40 2.10
N SER A 148 -22.53 7.99 1.23
CA SER A 148 -23.81 7.36 1.59
C SER A 148 -23.81 5.83 1.45
N THR A 149 -22.71 5.22 0.99
CA THR A 149 -22.64 3.77 0.76
C THR A 149 -22.48 3.05 2.10
N ASP A 150 -23.45 2.18 2.44
CA ASP A 150 -23.32 1.36 3.64
C ASP A 150 -22.10 0.44 3.54
N GLY A 151 -21.39 0.28 4.66
CA GLY A 151 -20.14 -0.48 4.68
C GLY A 151 -18.90 0.23 4.11
N TRP A 152 -19.01 1.44 3.56
CA TRP A 152 -17.84 2.28 3.24
C TRP A 152 -17.15 2.78 4.52
N ILE A 153 -15.82 2.77 4.54
CA ILE A 153 -14.98 3.20 5.66
C ILE A 153 -14.25 4.49 5.34
N ARG A 154 -13.40 4.50 4.31
CA ARG A 154 -12.53 5.64 3.96
C ARG A 154 -12.12 5.55 2.50
N THR A 155 -11.77 6.67 1.90
CA THR A 155 -11.17 6.73 0.56
C THR A 155 -10.03 7.72 0.54
N ARG A 156 -8.91 7.28 -0.03
CA ARG A 156 -7.72 8.10 -0.20
C ARG A 156 -7.22 8.02 -1.64
N ALA A 157 -6.74 9.15 -2.13
CA ALA A 157 -6.08 9.27 -3.43
C ALA A 157 -4.65 9.73 -3.23
N TYR A 158 -3.73 9.10 -3.95
CA TYR A 158 -2.31 9.26 -3.78
C TYR A 158 -1.64 9.53 -5.11
N LEU A 159 -0.87 10.61 -5.22
CA LEU A 159 -0.07 10.95 -6.41
C LEU A 159 1.26 10.20 -6.36
N CYS A 160 1.57 9.43 -7.41
CA CYS A 160 2.84 8.71 -7.51
C CYS A 160 3.97 9.70 -7.79
N VAL A 161 5.00 9.71 -6.95
CA VAL A 161 6.16 10.61 -7.08
C VAL A 161 7.46 9.88 -7.40
N ASP A 162 7.53 8.58 -7.11
CA ASP A 162 8.68 7.72 -7.42
C ASP A 162 8.23 6.25 -7.48
N ASN A 163 8.79 5.45 -8.39
CA ASN A 163 8.51 4.03 -8.47
C ASN A 163 9.67 3.22 -9.05
N LEU A 164 9.72 1.94 -8.67
CA LEU A 164 10.65 0.98 -9.22
C LEU A 164 10.06 -0.43 -9.17
N LYS A 165 9.92 -1.05 -10.35
CA LYS A 165 9.66 -2.48 -10.49
C LYS A 165 10.98 -3.22 -10.67
N SER A 166 11.21 -4.24 -9.86
CA SER A 166 12.35 -5.15 -9.97
C SER A 166 11.92 -6.60 -9.72
N GLY A 167 12.77 -7.57 -10.04
CA GLY A 167 12.49 -9.00 -9.86
C GLY A 167 12.88 -9.81 -11.09
N VAL A 168 12.93 -11.13 -10.93
CA VAL A 168 13.34 -12.05 -12.01
C VAL A 168 12.32 -12.12 -13.16
N GLY A 169 11.08 -11.72 -12.89
CA GLY A 169 9.98 -11.65 -13.87
C GLY A 169 9.79 -10.28 -14.50
N VAL A 170 10.64 -9.29 -14.18
CA VAL A 170 10.52 -7.91 -14.68
C VAL A 170 11.44 -7.72 -15.88
N PRO A 171 10.89 -7.53 -17.11
CA PRO A 171 11.71 -7.22 -18.28
C PRO A 171 12.50 -5.93 -18.13
N GLU A 172 13.54 -5.76 -18.94
CA GLU A 172 14.27 -4.50 -19.02
C GLU A 172 13.48 -3.42 -19.79
N GLY A 173 13.79 -2.16 -19.50
CA GLY A 173 13.33 -1.01 -20.26
C GLY A 173 12.35 -0.09 -19.52
N PRO A 174 12.16 1.14 -20.03
CA PRO A 174 11.36 2.17 -19.35
C PRO A 174 9.85 1.87 -19.37
N GLU A 175 9.37 1.12 -20.35
CA GLU A 175 7.94 0.82 -20.49
C GLU A 175 7.41 -0.03 -19.33
N VAL A 176 8.18 -1.02 -18.87
CA VAL A 176 7.78 -1.84 -17.70
C VAL A 176 7.69 -1.01 -16.42
N GLN A 177 8.39 0.12 -16.36
CA GLN A 177 8.41 0.99 -15.19
C GLN A 177 7.20 1.92 -15.14
N LYS A 178 6.41 2.04 -16.22
CA LYS A 178 5.21 2.88 -16.20
C LYS A 178 4.20 2.37 -15.18
N VAL A 179 3.67 3.29 -14.37
CA VAL A 179 2.61 3.04 -13.39
C VAL A 179 1.54 4.12 -13.55
N PRO A 180 0.29 3.86 -13.12
CA PRO A 180 -0.74 4.88 -13.09
C PRO A 180 -0.34 6.09 -12.22
N LYS A 181 -0.70 7.30 -12.65
CA LYS A 181 -0.31 8.55 -11.97
C LYS A 181 -0.86 8.62 -10.55
N TYR A 182 -2.08 8.15 -10.34
CA TYR A 182 -2.71 8.09 -9.03
C TYR A 182 -2.99 6.66 -8.61
N LEU A 183 -2.81 6.38 -7.33
CA LEU A 183 -3.35 5.20 -6.65
C LEU A 183 -4.56 5.62 -5.83
N ILE A 184 -5.68 4.94 -6.02
CA ILE A 184 -6.87 5.08 -5.20
C ILE A 184 -6.99 3.89 -4.28
N ILE A 185 -7.32 4.13 -3.01
CA ILE A 185 -7.63 3.09 -2.04
C ILE A 185 -9.00 3.36 -1.44
N HIS A 186 -9.93 2.43 -1.61
CA HIS A 186 -11.17 2.36 -0.85
C HIS A 186 -11.04 1.33 0.27
N GLU A 187 -11.40 1.75 1.47
CA GLU A 187 -11.50 0.91 2.65
C GLU A 187 -12.98 0.58 2.87
N VAL A 188 -13.30 -0.71 3.01
CA VAL A 188 -14.69 -1.21 3.11
C VAL A 188 -14.78 -2.34 4.14
N ILE A 189 -15.97 -2.56 4.69
CA ILE A 189 -16.19 -3.66 5.64
C ILE A 189 -16.16 -5.04 4.98
N SER A 190 -16.45 -5.12 3.68
CA SER A 190 -16.39 -6.35 2.88
C SER A 190 -16.29 -6.04 1.38
N ALA A 191 -15.83 -6.99 0.58
CA ALA A 191 -15.77 -6.86 -0.88
C ALA A 191 -17.17 -6.74 -1.53
N GLY A 192 -18.23 -7.14 -0.83
CA GLY A 192 -19.61 -7.05 -1.31
C GLY A 192 -20.08 -5.61 -1.53
N VAL A 193 -19.57 -4.67 -0.73
CA VAL A 193 -19.84 -3.22 -0.82
C VAL A 193 -19.54 -2.66 -2.22
N LEU A 194 -18.68 -3.33 -2.98
CA LEU A 194 -18.23 -2.90 -4.32
C LEU A 194 -19.11 -3.41 -5.45
N LYS A 195 -19.80 -4.53 -5.23
CA LYS A 195 -20.63 -5.17 -6.25
C LYS A 195 -21.98 -4.46 -6.35
N ASP A 196 -22.42 -3.89 -5.24
CA ASP A 196 -23.71 -3.24 -5.08
C ASP A 196 -23.49 -1.73 -4.93
N GLY A 197 -23.39 -0.99 -6.04
CA GLY A 197 -23.49 0.48 -6.03
C GLY A 197 -22.34 1.27 -6.68
N SER A 198 -22.17 2.50 -6.19
CA SER A 198 -21.48 3.63 -6.82
C SER A 198 -19.97 3.44 -7.06
N ILE A 199 -19.33 2.50 -6.34
CA ILE A 199 -17.90 2.19 -6.52
C ILE A 199 -17.66 1.48 -7.86
N LYS A 200 -18.60 0.63 -8.29
CA LYS A 200 -18.48 -0.14 -9.54
C LYS A 200 -18.29 0.78 -10.77
N ASP A 201 -19.01 1.90 -10.80
CA ASP A 201 -18.91 2.88 -11.88
C ASP A 201 -17.56 3.59 -11.86
N ALA A 202 -17.08 3.96 -10.66
CA ALA A 202 -15.74 4.54 -10.49
C ALA A 202 -14.64 3.57 -10.96
N LEU A 203 -14.79 2.26 -10.69
CA LEU A 203 -13.87 1.21 -11.14
C LEU A 203 -13.92 0.96 -12.65
N SER A 204 -14.96 1.41 -13.34
CA SER A 204 -15.16 1.21 -14.78
C SER A 204 -14.87 2.48 -15.60
N ALA A 205 -14.42 3.55 -14.96
CA ALA A 205 -14.15 4.82 -15.63
C ALA A 205 -12.95 4.73 -16.60
N PRO A 206 -12.94 5.53 -17.69
CA PRO A 206 -11.79 5.61 -18.58
C PRO A 206 -10.49 5.95 -17.84
N GLY A 207 -9.39 5.27 -18.20
CA GLY A 207 -8.08 5.48 -17.57
C GLY A 207 -7.87 4.73 -16.25
N VAL A 208 -8.90 4.01 -15.76
CA VAL A 208 -8.76 3.09 -14.62
C VAL A 208 -8.05 1.81 -15.05
N GLY A 209 -7.08 1.40 -14.25
CA GLY A 209 -6.33 0.17 -14.43
C GLY A 209 -5.93 -0.43 -13.10
N GLU A 210 -5.30 -1.62 -13.15
CA GLU A 210 -4.77 -2.28 -11.94
C GLU A 210 -5.81 -2.42 -10.81
N VAL A 211 -7.07 -2.73 -11.14
CA VAL A 211 -8.14 -2.91 -10.15
C VAL A 211 -7.93 -4.22 -9.39
N ARG A 212 -7.73 -4.10 -8.08
CA ARG A 212 -7.42 -5.22 -7.17
C ARG A 212 -8.27 -5.18 -5.90
N THR A 213 -8.59 -6.36 -5.38
CA THR A 213 -9.23 -6.53 -4.06
C THR A 213 -8.29 -7.30 -3.14
N TRP A 214 -8.17 -6.82 -1.90
CA TRP A 214 -7.21 -7.32 -0.94
C TRP A 214 -7.84 -7.54 0.43
N ASP A 215 -7.50 -8.67 1.04
CA ASP A 215 -7.87 -8.98 2.41
C ASP A 215 -6.67 -8.78 3.32
N LEU A 216 -6.93 -8.22 4.51
CA LEU A 216 -5.90 -7.96 5.49
C LEU A 216 -5.26 -9.28 5.93
N TYR A 217 -3.96 -9.39 5.69
CA TYR A 217 -3.15 -10.45 6.26
C TYR A 217 -2.69 -10.08 7.66
N ARG A 218 -2.08 -8.90 7.83
CA ARG A 218 -1.59 -8.43 9.14
C ARG A 218 -1.41 -6.92 9.17
N ALA A 219 -1.84 -6.29 10.27
CA ALA A 219 -1.44 -4.93 10.62
C ALA A 219 -0.45 -4.99 11.80
N TYR A 220 0.54 -4.11 11.82
CA TYR A 220 1.70 -4.21 12.70
C TYR A 220 1.73 -3.03 13.68
N PRO A 221 2.10 -3.26 14.96
CA PRO A 221 2.39 -2.16 15.88
C PRO A 221 3.64 -1.40 15.41
N CYS A 222 3.75 -0.13 15.78
CA CYS A 222 4.91 0.69 15.45
C CYS A 222 5.21 1.72 16.53
N VAL A 223 6.44 2.23 16.53
CA VAL A 223 6.90 3.21 17.52
C VAL A 223 6.09 4.50 17.47
N ALA A 224 5.66 4.93 16.27
CA ALA A 224 4.85 6.13 16.07
C ALA A 224 3.46 6.05 16.72
N GLN A 225 2.94 4.84 16.92
CA GLN A 225 1.66 4.61 17.60
C GLN A 225 1.81 4.42 19.12
N GLY A 226 3.04 4.39 19.64
CA GLY A 226 3.31 4.13 21.06
C GLY A 226 2.84 2.75 21.54
N ASN A 227 2.71 1.79 20.63
CA ASN A 227 2.10 0.49 20.90
C ASN A 227 3.01 -0.72 20.63
N LEU A 228 4.32 -0.47 20.50
CA LEU A 228 5.31 -1.54 20.66
C LEU A 228 5.29 -1.97 22.12
N GLY A 229 5.07 -3.27 22.37
CA GLY A 229 5.23 -3.81 23.71
C GLY A 229 6.60 -3.44 24.27
N ALA A 230 6.71 -3.28 25.60
CA ALA A 230 8.00 -3.09 26.24
C ALA A 230 8.97 -4.17 25.73
N PRO A 231 10.23 -3.83 25.37
CA PRO A 231 11.20 -4.84 24.97
C PRO A 231 11.26 -5.88 26.08
N SER A 232 11.05 -7.15 25.72
CA SER A 232 11.25 -8.26 26.64
C SER A 232 12.70 -8.19 27.13
N THR A 233 12.85 -7.81 28.40
CA THR A 233 14.12 -7.79 29.15
C THR A 233 14.81 -9.14 29.11
#